data_AF-A0A257LXJ9-F1
#
_entry.id   AF-A0A257LXJ9-F1
#
_cell.length_a   1.000
_cell.length_b   1.000
_cell.length_c   1.000
_cell.angle_alpha   90.00
_cell.angle_beta   90.00
_cell.angle_gamma   90.00
#
_symmetry.space_group_name_H-M   'P 1'
#
loop_
_entity.id
_entity.type
_entity.pdbx_description
1 polymer ?
#
loop_
_entity_poly.entity_id
_entity_poly.type
_entity_poly.pdbx_seq_one_letter_code
_entity_poly.pdbx_strand_id
1 'polypeptide(L)'
;MNFPIAFLGSLGTPELVLIFVVILLLFGAKKLPELARGVGKSMGEFKKARDDFEREITRGEEESRVVPAPVKEAPGKEPRDV
;
A
#
# COMPACT_ATOMS: atom_id res chain seq x y z
N MET A 1 27.05 -15.80 -44.21
CA MET A 1 26.91 -14.70 -43.23
C MET A 1 25.44 -14.36 -43.13
N ASN A 2 24.76 -14.91 -42.13
CA ASN A 2 23.33 -14.65 -41.90
C ASN A 2 23.18 -14.00 -40.52
N PHE A 3 23.33 -12.67 -40.47
CA PHE A 3 23.00 -11.84 -39.32
C PHE A 3 21.85 -10.90 -39.75
N PRO A 4 20.60 -11.38 -39.80
CA PRO A 4 19.51 -10.51 -39.31
C PRO A 4 18.22 -11.18 -38.78
N ILE A 5 17.99 -12.49 -38.91
CA ILE A 5 16.64 -13.06 -38.68
C ILE A 5 16.37 -13.48 -37.22
N ALA A 6 17.39 -13.58 -36.36
CA ALA A 6 17.20 -13.85 -34.93
C ALA A 6 16.46 -12.72 -34.19
N PHE A 7 16.49 -11.49 -34.73
CA PHE A 7 15.90 -10.28 -34.13
C PHE A 7 14.38 -10.12 -34.33
N LEU A 8 13.73 -10.96 -35.13
CA LEU A 8 12.34 -10.72 -35.55
C LEU A 8 11.30 -11.67 -34.89
N GLY A 9 11.73 -12.71 -34.17
CA GLY A 9 10.83 -13.76 -33.67
C GLY A 9 10.63 -13.81 -32.16
N SER A 10 11.49 -13.16 -31.37
CA SER A 10 11.48 -13.24 -29.92
C SER A 10 12.09 -11.97 -29.36
N LEU A 11 11.32 -11.17 -28.61
CA LEU A 11 11.91 -10.18 -27.71
C LEU A 11 12.69 -10.93 -26.63
N GLY A 12 13.94 -11.25 -26.94
CA GLY A 12 14.83 -11.93 -26.03
C GLY A 12 15.44 -10.96 -25.03
N THR A 13 16.17 -11.53 -24.07
CA THR A 13 17.03 -10.78 -23.15
C THR A 13 17.98 -9.81 -23.89
N PRO A 14 18.59 -10.16 -25.04
CA PRO A 14 19.48 -9.26 -25.76
C PRO A 14 18.81 -7.96 -26.22
N GLU A 15 17.59 -8.03 -26.74
CA GLU A 15 16.83 -6.86 -27.21
C GLU A 15 16.46 -5.92 -26.06
N LEU A 16 16.03 -6.48 -24.93
CA LEU A 16 15.74 -5.69 -23.73
C LEU A 16 16.99 -4.98 -23.20
N VAL A 17 18.15 -5.65 -23.21
CA VAL A 17 19.42 -5.03 -22.81
C VAL A 17 19.78 -3.89 -23.75
N LEU A 18 19.61 -4.04 -25.07
CA LEU A 18 19.89 -2.98 -26.04
C LEU A 18 19.01 -1.76 -25.79
N ILE A 19 17.70 -1.95 -25.61
CA ILE A 19 16.76 -0.87 -25.30
C ILE A 19 17.14 -0.20 -23.97
N PHE A 20 17.49 -0.99 -22.96
CA PHE A 20 17.92 -0.48 -21.66
C PHE A 20 19.18 0.38 -21.78
N VAL A 21 20.17 -0.05 -22.57
CA VAL A 21 21.37 0.75 -22.85
C VAL A 21 21.03 2.07 -23.51
N VAL A 22 20.13 2.09 -24.50
CA VAL A 22 19.69 3.35 -25.14
C VAL A 22 19.04 4.29 -24.12
N ILE A 23 18.14 3.78 -23.27
CA ILE A 23 17.53 4.56 -22.20
C ILE A 23 18.59 5.11 -21.23
N LEU A 24 19.57 4.29 -20.84
CA LEU A 24 20.67 4.72 -19.98
C LEU A 24 21.56 5.78 -20.64
N LEU A 25 21.74 5.77 -21.95
CA LEU A 25 22.48 6.81 -22.66
C LEU A 25 21.71 8.13 -22.71
N LEU A 26 20.39 8.09 -22.90
CA LEU A 26 19.54 9.29 -22.96
C LEU A 26 19.36 9.94 -21.59
N PHE A 27 19.05 9.14 -20.56
CA PHE A 27 18.74 9.64 -19.22
C PHE A 27 19.93 9.59 -18.26
N GLY A 28 20.92 8.74 -18.54
CA GLY A 28 22.05 8.50 -17.65
C GLY A 28 21.77 7.41 -16.61
N ALA A 29 22.79 6.61 -16.28
CA ALA A 29 22.69 5.52 -15.31
C ALA A 29 22.35 5.96 -13.88
N LYS A 30 22.57 7.24 -13.55
CA LYS A 30 22.21 7.81 -12.24
C LYS A 30 20.73 8.19 -12.14
N LYS A 31 20.05 8.50 -13.25
CA LYS A 31 18.66 8.99 -13.22
C LYS A 31 17.64 7.87 -12.97
N LEU A 32 17.86 6.67 -13.50
CA LEU A 32 16.99 5.52 -13.22
C LEU A 32 16.83 5.21 -11.71
N PRO A 33 17.91 5.02 -10.93
CA PRO A 33 17.80 4.73 -9.51
C PRO A 33 17.29 5.93 -8.69
N GLU A 34 17.58 7.16 -9.11
CA GLU A 34 17.05 8.38 -8.51
C GLU A 34 15.52 8.46 -8.65
N LEU A 35 15.00 8.20 -9.85
CA LEU A 35 13.55 8.12 -10.11
C LEU A 35 12.90 6.97 -9.35
N ALA A 36 13.51 5.78 -9.37
CA ALA A 36 12.99 4.62 -8.64
C ALA A 36 12.91 4.88 -7.13
N ARG A 37 13.90 5.56 -6.54
CA ARG A 37 13.87 5.99 -5.14
C ARG A 37 12.76 6.99 -4.86
N GLY A 38 12.56 7.97 -5.73
CA GLY A 38 11.48 8.95 -5.61
C GLY A 38 10.10 8.28 -5.62
N VAL A 39 9.85 7.46 -6.64
CA VAL A 39 8.59 6.70 -6.78
C VAL A 39 8.40 5.71 -5.62
N GLY A 40 9.44 5.01 -5.21
CA GLY A 40 9.38 4.06 -4.09
C GLY A 40 9.02 4.75 -2.78
N LYS A 41 9.59 5.92 -2.51
CA LYS A 41 9.25 6.72 -1.33
C LYS A 41 7.81 7.21 -1.37
N SER A 42 7.35 7.76 -2.50
CA SER A 42 5.96 8.21 -2.62
C SER A 42 4.96 7.07 -2.49
N MET A 43 5.25 5.89 -3.06
CA MET A 43 4.41 4.70 -2.91
C MET A 43 4.37 4.20 -1.47
N GLY A 44 5.49 4.26 -0.74
CA GLY A 44 5.57 3.89 0.67
C GLY A 44 4.75 4.83 1.56
N GLU A 45 4.88 6.14 1.38
CA GLU A 45 4.09 7.14 2.10
C GLU A 45 2.60 7.03 1.77
N PHE A 46 2.26 6.80 0.50
CA PHE A 46 0.88 6.57 0.07
C PHE A 46 0.26 5.33 0.72
N LYS A 47 0.99 4.21 0.75
CA LYS A 47 0.53 2.98 1.42
C LYS A 47 0.30 3.22 2.91
N LYS A 48 1.22 3.88 3.60
CA LYS A 48 1.07 4.20 5.03
C LYS A 48 -0.17 5.05 5.29
N ALA A 49 -0.39 6.10 4.49
CA ALA A 49 -1.57 6.95 4.62
C ALA A 49 -2.87 6.18 4.37
N ARG A 50 -2.88 5.23 3.41
CA ARG A 50 -4.03 4.35 3.18
C ARG A 50 -4.32 3.47 4.39
N ASP A 51 -3.28 2.85 4.96
CA ASP A 51 -3.42 1.96 6.12
C ASP A 51 -3.88 2.73 7.37
N ASP A 52 -3.37 3.96 7.58
CA ASP A 52 -3.80 4.83 8.68
C ASP A 52 -5.27 5.23 8.53
N PHE A 53 -5.69 5.60 7.31
CA PHE A 53 -7.09 5.94 7.01
C PHE A 53 -8.05 4.77 7.24
N GLU A 54 -7.68 3.56 6.84
CA GLU A 54 -8.47 2.35 7.07
C GLU A 54 -8.63 2.07 8.58
N ARG A 55 -7.54 2.17 9.35
CA ARG A 55 -7.58 2.02 10.82
C ARG A 55 -8.50 3.03 11.48
N GLU A 56 -8.48 4.29 11.03
CA GLU A 56 -9.29 5.36 11.60
C GLU A 56 -10.78 5.18 11.30
N ILE A 57 -11.12 4.71 10.09
CA ILE A 57 -12.50 4.33 9.74
C ILE A 57 -12.99 3.18 10.62
N THR A 58 -12.22 2.09 10.73
CA THR A 58 -12.61 0.93 11.55
C THR A 58 -12.76 1.28 13.03
N ARG A 59 -11.91 2.18 13.55
CA ARG A 59 -11.96 2.62 14.96
C ARG A 59 -13.10 3.59 15.24
N GLY A 60 -13.42 4.47 14.30
CA GLY A 60 -14.55 5.40 14.40
C GLY A 60 -15.91 4.70 14.49
N GLU A 61 -16.03 3.49 13.94
CA GLU A 61 -17.23 2.66 14.07
C GLU A 61 -17.40 2.01 15.46
N GLU A 62 -16.31 1.75 16.21
CA GLU A 62 -16.37 1.23 17.58
C GLU A 62 -16.67 2.31 18.63
N GLU A 63 -16.14 3.53 18.46
CA GLU A 63 -16.31 4.62 19.45
C GLU A 63 -17.76 5.16 19.48
N SER A 64 -18.51 5.03 18.38
CA SER A 64 -19.92 5.43 18.29
C SER A 64 -20.87 4.49 19.08
N ARG A 65 -20.41 3.33 19.56
CA ARG A 65 -21.23 2.37 20.33
C ARG A 65 -21.06 2.46 21.86
N VAL A 66 -20.23 3.37 22.38
CA VAL A 66 -19.96 3.48 23.82
C VAL A 66 -20.40 4.84 24.37
N VAL A 67 -21.71 5.12 24.36
CA VAL A 67 -22.30 6.01 25.37
C VAL A 67 -23.01 5.11 26.40
N PRO A 68 -22.50 5.03 27.64
CA PRO A 68 -23.03 4.13 28.66
C PRO A 68 -24.23 4.77 29.35
N ALA A 69 -25.32 4.02 29.52
CA ALA A 69 -26.33 4.35 30.54
C ALA A 69 -25.88 3.74 31.87
N PRO A 70 -25.52 4.54 32.89
CA PRO A 70 -25.27 4.01 34.22
C PRO A 70 -26.61 3.93 34.94
N VAL A 71 -27.32 2.81 34.85
CA VAL A 71 -28.32 2.48 35.87
C VAL A 71 -27.56 1.99 37.09
N LYS A 72 -27.08 2.95 37.89
CA LYS A 72 -26.79 2.71 39.30
C LYS A 72 -28.11 2.47 40.01
N GLU A 73 -28.51 1.22 40.11
CA GLU A 73 -29.37 0.80 41.22
C GLU A 73 -29.11 -0.67 41.56
N ALA A 74 -28.26 -0.87 42.55
CA ALA A 74 -28.21 -2.06 43.38
C ALA A 74 -28.19 -1.56 44.83
N PRO A 75 -28.51 -2.35 45.86
CA PRO A 75 -29.47 -3.45 45.97
C PRO A 75 -30.40 -3.23 47.20
N GLY A 76 -31.64 -3.74 47.22
CA GLY A 76 -32.54 -3.41 48.33
C GLY A 76 -33.77 -4.26 48.54
N LYS A 77 -33.56 -5.45 49.12
CA LYS A 77 -34.48 -6.20 50.00
C LYS A 77 -35.69 -6.87 49.32
N GLU A 78 -35.50 -8.15 49.06
CA GLU A 78 -36.55 -9.16 49.19
C GLU A 78 -36.96 -9.27 50.67
N PRO A 79 -38.26 -9.14 51.00
CA PRO A 79 -38.90 -10.19 51.79
C PRO A 79 -40.40 -10.40 51.42
N ARG A 80 -40.74 -11.66 51.17
CA ARG A 80 -41.90 -12.46 51.64
C ARG A 80 -43.25 -11.79 52.02
N ASP A 81 -44.29 -12.59 51.75
CA ASP A 81 -45.63 -12.62 52.37
C ASP A 81 -46.71 -11.68 51.81
N VAL A 82 -47.68 -12.23 51.06
CA VAL A 82 -49.08 -12.52 51.48
C VAL A 82 -49.83 -13.34 50.44
#